data_AF-A0A849PYK1-F1
#
_entry.id   AF-A0A849PYK1-F1
#
_cell.length_a   1.000
_cell.length_b   1.000
_cell.length_c   1.000
_cell.angle_alpha   90.00
_cell.angle_beta   90.00
_cell.angle_gamma   90.00
#
_symmetry.space_group_name_H-M   'P 1'
#
loop_
_entity.id
_entity.type
_entity.pdbx_description
1 polymer ?
#
loop_
_entity_poly.entity_id
_entity_poly.type
_entity_poly.pdbx_seq_one_letter_code
_entity_poly.pdbx_strand_id
1 'polypeptide(L)' 'MTDMQEQVLSVMKEQGKPLKAAEIANLMEVEKKDVDKAMKGLKTTGAISSPKNCYWEPSD' A
#
# COMPACT_ATOMS: atom_id res chain seq x y z
N MET A 1 -2.89 15.21 8.08
CA MET A 1 -3.42 14.53 6.89
C MET A 1 -2.63 13.24 6.73
N THR A 2 -3.12 12.14 7.31
CA THR A 2 -2.49 10.81 7.30
C THR A 2 -3.20 9.88 6.29
N ASP A 3 -4.09 10.44 5.48
CA ASP A 3 -5.02 9.77 4.55
C ASP A 3 -4.35 8.73 3.65
N MET A 4 -3.19 9.04 3.08
CA MET A 4 -2.57 8.19 2.06
C MET A 4 -2.22 6.80 2.60
N GLN A 5 -1.74 6.71 3.85
CA GLN A 5 -1.41 5.41 4.46
C GLN A 5 -2.67 4.59 4.77
N GLU A 6 -3.72 5.25 5.29
CA GLU A 6 -5.00 4.60 5.59
C GLU A 6 -5.73 4.16 4.32
N GLN A 7 -5.77 5.00 3.28
CA GLN A 7 -6.36 4.65 1.99
C GLN A 7 -5.60 3.48 1.34
N VAL A 8 -4.26 3.51 1.35
CA VAL A 8 -3.44 2.40 0.83
C VAL A 8 -3.76 1.10 1.59
N LEU A 9 -3.82 1.15 2.92
CA LEU A 9 -4.22 0.01 3.76
C LEU A 9 -5.63 -0.48 3.46
N SER A 10 -6.59 0.44 3.28
CA SER A 10 -7.98 0.10 3.01
C SER A 10 -8.12 -0.61 1.67
N VAL A 11 -7.53 -0.07 0.61
CA VAL A 11 -7.52 -0.70 -0.73
C VAL A 11 -6.83 -2.06 -0.70
N MET A 12 -5.72 -2.18 0.03
CA MET A 12 -5.02 -3.45 0.23
C MET A 12 -5.89 -4.48 0.95
N LYS A 13 -6.57 -4.08 2.03
CA LYS A 13 -7.48 -4.94 2.80
C LYS A 13 -8.71 -5.33 1.98
N GLU A 14 -9.30 -4.41 1.23
CA GLU A 14 -10.44 -4.68 0.34
C GLU A 14 -10.09 -5.65 -0.78
N GLN A 15 -8.89 -5.54 -1.36
CA GLN A 15 -8.45 -6.49 -2.38
C GLN A 15 -8.16 -7.86 -1.76
N GLY A 16 -7.62 -7.92 -0.54
CA GLY A 16 -7.31 -9.17 0.16
C GLY A 16 -6.24 -10.01 -0.56
N LYS A 17 -5.43 -9.38 -1.40
CA LYS A 17 -4.36 -10.01 -2.18
C LYS A 17 -3.13 -9.10 -2.18
N PRO A 18 -1.93 -9.66 -2.38
CA PRO A 18 -0.75 -8.86 -2.60
C PRO A 18 -0.91 -7.98 -3.85
N LEU A 19 -0.82 -6.66 -3.68
CA LEU A 19 -0.94 -5.65 -4.74
C LEU A 19 0.40 -4.96 -5.01
N LYS A 20 0.58 -4.43 -6.22
CA LYS A 20 1.76 -3.62 -6.55
C LYS A 20 1.52 -2.15 -6.21
N ALA A 21 2.60 -1.42 -5.93
CA ALA A 21 2.58 0.05 -5.79
C ALA A 21 1.79 0.75 -6.91
N ALA A 22 1.99 0.27 -8.14
CA ALA A 22 1.34 0.81 -9.33
C ALA A 22 -0.16 0.49 -9.39
N GLU A 23 -0.58 -0.67 -8.89
CA GLU A 23 -2.01 -1.01 -8.83
C GLU A 23 -2.72 -0.19 -7.76
N ILE A 24 -2.10 -0.02 -6.59
CA ILE A 24 -2.66 0.82 -5.52
C ILE A 24 -2.76 2.28 -6.01
N ALA A 25 -1.73 2.79 -6.69
CA ALA A 25 -1.75 4.11 -7.29
C ALA A 25 -2.86 4.28 -8.33
N ASN A 26 -3.13 3.27 -9.16
CA ASN A 26 -4.24 3.31 -10.12
C ASN A 26 -5.60 3.19 -9.43
N LEU A 27 -5.75 2.31 -8.44
CA LEU A 27 -7.00 2.09 -7.71
C LEU A 27 -7.41 3.32 -6.90
N MET A 28 -6.44 3.99 -6.30
CA MET A 28 -6.67 5.23 -5.54
C MET A 28 -6.65 6.47 -6.42
N GLU A 29 -6.29 6.35 -7.70
CA GLU A 29 -6.07 7.45 -8.64
C GLU A 29 -5.10 8.52 -8.08
N VAL A 30 -4.03 8.05 -7.43
CA VAL A 30 -2.99 8.88 -6.81
C VAL A 30 -1.64 8.71 -7.51
N GLU A 31 -0.72 9.64 -7.24
CA GLU A 31 0.64 9.50 -7.75
C GLU A 31 1.38 8.34 -7.08
N LYS A 32 2.12 7.57 -7.90
CA LYS A 32 3.00 6.49 -7.43
C LYS A 32 3.99 6.98 -6.36
N LYS A 33 4.40 8.24 -6.41
CA LYS A 33 5.31 8.85 -5.44
C LYS A 33 4.71 8.92 -4.04
N ASP A 34 3.43 9.25 -3.94
CA ASP A 34 2.71 9.29 -2.67
C ASP A 34 2.47 7.89 -2.12
N VAL A 35 2.09 6.94 -2.97
CA VAL A 35 1.97 5.53 -2.59
C VAL A 35 3.31 4.97 -2.12
N ASP A 36 4.43 5.26 -2.80
CA ASP A 36 5.76 4.81 -2.41
C ASP A 36 6.17 5.36 -1.04
N LYS A 37 5.86 6.64 -0.77
CA LYS A 37 6.06 7.27 0.55
C LYS A 37 5.21 6.59 1.63
N ALA A 38 3.92 6.40 1.36
CA ALA A 38 2.99 5.78 2.29
C ALA A 38 3.39 4.33 2.60
N MET A 39 3.72 3.55 1.57
CA MET A 39 4.18 2.18 1.72
C MET A 39 5.52 2.08 2.46
N LYS A 40 6.47 2.99 2.24
CA LYS A 40 7.69 3.04 3.06
C LYS A 40 7.38 3.26 4.53
N GLY A 41 6.46 4.17 4.84
CA GLY A 41 5.97 4.38 6.21
C GLY A 41 5.32 3.13 6.79
N LEU A 42 4.36 2.54 6.07
CA LEU A 42 3.63 1.34 6.49
C LEU A 42 4.52 0.11 6.65
N LYS A 43 5.52 -0.04 5.77
CA LYS A 43 6.53 -1.11 5.87
C LYS A 43 7.38 -0.92 7.13
N THR A 44 7.73 0.33 7.45
CA THR A 44 8.53 0.66 8.64
C THR A 44 7.75 0.39 9.92
N THR A 45 6.43 0.61 9.92
CA THR A 45 5.55 0.31 11.06
C THR A 45 5.13 -1.16 11.13
N GLY A 46 5.51 -1.98 10.16
CA GLY A 46 5.10 -3.40 10.09
C GLY A 46 3.64 -3.61 9.73
N ALA A 47 2.96 -2.60 9.17
CA ALA A 47 1.56 -2.68 8.78
C ALA A 47 1.35 -3.34 7.41
N ILE A 48 2.40 -3.43 6.58
CA ILE A 48 2.39 -4.14 5.29
C ILE A 48 3.62 -5.04 5.17
N SER A 49 3.46 -6.18 4.51
CA SER A 49 4.53 -7.12 4.20
C SER A 49 4.73 -7.27 2.69
N SER A 50 5.92 -7.70 2.27
CA SER A 50 6.25 -7.89 0.86
C SER A 50 6.70 -9.32 0.62
N PRO A 51 5.77 -10.24 0.32
CA PRO A 51 6.08 -11.67 0.15
C PRO A 51 6.83 -11.94 -1.16
N LYS A 52 6.70 -11.02 -2.12
CA LYS A 52 7.25 -11.13 -3.47
C LYS A 52 7.70 -9.75 -3.93
N ASN A 53 8.77 -9.68 -4.71
CA ASN A 53 9.31 -8.40 -5.18
C ASN A 53 8.22 -7.55 -5.86
N CYS A 54 8.08 -6.30 -5.39
CA CYS A 54 7.07 -5.32 -5.80
C CYS A 54 5.61 -5.63 -5.42
N TYR A 55 5.35 -6.67 -4.63
CA TYR A 55 4.03 -6.98 -4.10
C TYR A 55 3.96 -6.61 -2.62
N TRP A 56 2.82 -6.07 -2.21
CA TRP A 56 2.58 -5.58 -0.87
C TRP A 56 1.23 -6.10 -0.39
N GLU A 57 1.23 -6.70 0.79
CA GLU A 57 0.04 -7.21 1.46
C GLU A 57 -0.13 -6.50 2.82
N PRO A 58 -1.36 -6.27 3.30
CA PRO A 58 -1.58 -5.78 4.65
C PRO A 58 -1.19 -6.88 5.65
N SER A 59 -0.45 -6.52 6.70
CA SER A 59 0.07 -7.46 7.71
C SER A 59 -0.94 -7.75 8.83
N ASP A 60 -2.23 -7.84 8.48
CA ASP A 60 -3.31 -8.19 9.42
C ASP A 60 -3.47 -9.71 9.55
#